data_AF-A0A392RTK7-F1
#
_entry.id   AF-A0A392RTK7-F1
#
_cell.length_a   1.000
_cell.length_b   1.000
_cell.length_c   1.000
_cell.angle_alpha   90.00
_cell.angle_beta   90.00
_cell.angle_gamma   90.00
#
_symmetry.space_group_name_H-M   'P 1'
#
loop_
_entity.id
_entity.type
_entity.pdbx_description
1 polymer ?
#
loop_
_entity_poly.entity_id
_entity_poly.type
_entity_poly.pdbx_seq_one_letter_code
_entity_poly.pdbx_strand_id
1 'polypeptide(L)'
;MSSSSSSTPVKKPKLEITTNPNWLELPRDITSNILQRLGAVEILKNARNVCPYWWNICKDPSMWREIHIGGCWKEVLDRWRKCLNI
;
A
#
# COMPACT_ATOMS: atom_id res chain seq x y z
N MET A 1 -60.50 -6.37 -21.67
CA MET A 1 -59.47 -5.31 -21.65
C MET A 1 -58.93 -5.22 -20.24
N SER A 2 -57.66 -5.54 -20.02
CA SER A 2 -56.87 -5.02 -18.89
C SER A 2 -55.41 -5.29 -19.19
N SER A 3 -54.69 -4.21 -19.39
CA SER A 3 -53.35 -4.13 -19.96
C SER A 3 -52.29 -4.54 -18.94
N SER A 4 -51.24 -5.15 -19.45
CA SER A 4 -49.99 -5.44 -18.75
C SER A 4 -49.39 -4.18 -18.12
N SER A 5 -48.81 -4.33 -16.93
CA SER A 5 -47.81 -3.40 -16.42
C SER A 5 -46.71 -4.22 -15.77
N SER A 6 -45.74 -4.64 -16.59
CA SER A 6 -44.49 -5.21 -16.11
C SER A 6 -43.58 -4.07 -15.67
N SER A 7 -43.56 -3.81 -14.36
CA SER A 7 -42.58 -2.95 -13.73
C SER A 7 -41.19 -3.59 -13.83
N THR A 8 -40.30 -3.00 -14.62
CA THR A 8 -38.89 -3.39 -14.66
C THR A 8 -38.19 -2.93 -13.38
N PRO A 9 -37.45 -3.79 -12.67
CA PRO A 9 -36.67 -3.37 -11.52
C PRO A 9 -35.42 -2.62 -12.02
N VAL A 10 -35.37 -1.32 -11.77
CA VAL A 10 -34.16 -0.50 -11.93
C VAL A 10 -33.10 -1.05 -10.97
N LYS A 11 -32.09 -1.76 -11.50
CA LYS A 11 -30.96 -2.25 -10.71
C LYS A 11 -30.13 -1.07 -10.21
N LYS A 12 -30.30 -0.71 -8.94
CA LYS A 12 -29.37 0.16 -8.21
C LYS A 12 -28.00 -0.55 -8.14
N PRO A 13 -26.86 0.12 -8.38
CA PRO A 13 -25.56 -0.51 -8.15
C PRO A 13 -25.47 -0.84 -6.66
N LYS A 14 -25.54 -2.14 -6.35
CA LYS A 14 -25.24 -2.68 -5.03
C LYS A 14 -23.75 -2.49 -4.84
N LEU A 15 -23.36 -1.43 -4.13
CA LEU A 15 -22.00 -1.28 -3.63
C LEU A 15 -21.78 -2.36 -2.58
N GLU A 16 -21.36 -3.54 -3.02
CA GLU A 16 -20.91 -4.61 -2.14
C GLU A 16 -19.56 -4.23 -1.54
N ILE A 17 -19.61 -3.59 -0.38
CA ILE A 17 -18.45 -3.38 0.50
C ILE A 17 -18.20 -4.72 1.22
N THR A 18 -17.74 -5.72 0.50
CA THR A 18 -17.33 -7.03 1.05
C THR A 18 -16.01 -7.52 0.46
N THR A 19 -15.27 -6.65 -0.21
CA THR A 19 -13.96 -6.96 -0.76
C THR A 19 -12.89 -6.27 0.07
N ASN A 20 -12.07 -7.08 0.73
CA ASN A 20 -10.86 -6.61 1.38
C ASN A 20 -10.09 -5.73 0.37
N PRO A 21 -9.71 -4.48 0.70
CA PRO A 21 -9.06 -3.61 -0.26
C PRO A 21 -7.84 -4.31 -0.86
N ASN A 22 -7.79 -4.39 -2.19
CA ASN A 22 -6.71 -5.07 -2.87
C ASN A 22 -5.45 -4.19 -2.81
N TRP A 23 -4.70 -4.31 -1.70
CA TRP A 23 -3.47 -3.55 -1.47
C TRP A 23 -2.38 -3.77 -2.53
N LEU A 24 -2.51 -4.81 -3.35
CA LEU A 24 -1.60 -5.10 -4.46
C LEU A 24 -1.94 -4.34 -5.75
N GLU A 25 -3.19 -3.87 -5.90
CA GLU A 25 -3.63 -3.07 -7.06
C GLU A 25 -3.38 -1.58 -6.87
N LEU A 26 -2.84 -1.16 -5.73
CA LEU A 26 -2.52 0.25 -5.52
C LEU A 26 -1.41 0.73 -6.47
N PRO A 27 -1.59 1.91 -7.09
CA PRO A 27 -0.52 2.59 -7.79
C PRO A 27 0.72 2.77 -6.91
N ARG A 28 1.89 2.61 -7.53
CA ARG A 28 3.19 2.60 -6.84
C ARG A 28 3.43 3.88 -6.03
N ASP A 29 3.05 5.02 -6.57
CA ASP A 29 3.14 6.34 -5.94
C ASP A 29 2.31 6.41 -4.66
N ILE A 30 1.09 5.88 -4.68
CA ILE A 30 0.23 5.84 -3.49
C ILE A 30 0.81 4.88 -2.45
N THR A 31 1.26 3.68 -2.86
CA THR A 31 1.93 2.76 -1.94
C THR A 31 3.19 3.39 -1.33
N SER A 32 3.98 4.12 -2.13
CA SER A 32 5.18 4.82 -1.65
C SER A 32 4.82 5.90 -0.63
N ASN A 33 3.76 6.68 -0.87
CA ASN A 33 3.30 7.70 0.09
C ASN A 33 2.83 7.08 1.41
N ILE A 34 2.14 5.94 1.37
CA ILE A 34 1.74 5.20 2.56
C ILE A 34 2.99 4.77 3.35
N LEU A 35 3.97 4.16 2.68
CA LEU A 35 5.19 3.68 3.31
C LEU A 35 5.97 4.83 3.96
N GLN A 36 6.12 5.96 3.28
CA GLN A 36 6.83 7.14 3.80
C GLN A 36 6.23 7.65 5.13
N ARG A 37 4.92 7.52 5.32
CA ARG A 37 4.22 7.92 6.56
C ARG A 37 4.48 6.99 7.74
N LEU A 38 4.90 5.74 7.50
CA LEU A 38 5.20 4.76 8.56
C LEU A 38 6.53 5.06 9.28
N GLY A 39 7.44 5.79 8.63
CA GLY A 39 8.77 6.06 9.13
C GLY A 39 9.74 4.88 8.97
N ALA A 40 11.03 5.16 9.13
CA ALA A 40 12.09 4.22 8.74
C ALA A 40 12.05 2.89 9.50
N VAL A 41 11.85 2.92 10.82
CA VAL A 41 11.88 1.71 11.66
C VAL A 41 10.77 0.74 11.27
N GLU A 42 9.56 1.25 11.08
CA GLU A 42 8.37 0.47 10.73
C GLU A 42 8.50 -0.15 9.35
N ILE A 43 9.06 0.58 8.39
CA ILE A 43 9.34 0.05 7.05
C ILE A 43 10.33 -1.12 7.10
N LEU A 44 11.42 -0.95 7.85
CA LEU A 44 12.48 -1.96 7.94
C LEU A 44 12.03 -3.20 8.73
N LYS A 45 11.14 -3.05 9.72
CA LYS A 45 10.69 -4.16 10.58
C LYS A 45 9.46 -4.88 10.02
N ASN A 46 8.49 -4.14 9.49
CA ASN A 46 7.16 -4.66 9.20
C ASN A 46 6.80 -4.54 7.72
N ALA A 47 6.90 -3.35 7.12
CA ALA A 47 6.35 -3.12 5.77
C ALA A 47 7.00 -3.99 4.67
N ARG A 48 8.30 -4.27 4.78
CA ARG A 48 9.02 -5.18 3.87
C ARG A 48 8.56 -6.65 3.94
N ASN A 49 7.87 -7.05 5.01
CA ASN A 49 7.40 -8.42 5.24
C ASN A 49 5.93 -8.61 4.88
N VAL A 50 5.22 -7.55 4.49
CA VAL A 50 3.79 -7.60 4.14
C VAL A 50 3.58 -8.38 2.84
N CYS A 51 4.26 -7.98 1.76
CA CYS A 51 4.21 -8.66 0.47
C CYS A 51 5.43 -8.32 -0.39
N PRO A 52 5.72 -9.12 -1.43
CA PRO A 52 6.85 -8.86 -2.35
C PRO A 52 6.76 -7.50 -3.06
N TYR A 53 5.54 -7.01 -3.33
CA TYR A 53 5.34 -5.71 -3.98
C TYR A 53 5.85 -4.55 -3.11
N TRP A 54 5.47 -4.54 -1.83
CA TRP A 54 5.94 -3.54 -0.86
C TRP A 54 7.44 -3.65 -0.63
N TRP A 55 7.97 -4.87 -0.55
CA TRP A 55 9.42 -5.09 -0.46
C TRP A 55 10.17 -4.51 -1.65
N ASN A 56 9.67 -4.71 -2.87
CA ASN A 56 10.29 -4.16 -4.08
C ASN A 56 10.26 -2.63 -4.12
N ILE A 57 9.24 -1.98 -3.57
CA ILE A 57 9.23 -0.51 -3.42
C ILE A 57 10.27 -0.06 -2.39
N CYS A 58 10.42 -0.78 -1.28
CA CYS A 58 11.43 -0.47 -0.25
C CYS A 58 12.88 -0.60 -0.75
N LYS A 59 13.11 -1.31 -1.86
CA LYS A 59 14.42 -1.40 -2.53
C LYS A 59 14.75 -0.19 -3.41
N ASP A 60 13.82 0.72 -3.62
CA ASP A 60 14.11 1.94 -4.37
C ASP A 60 14.77 2.98 -3.45
N PRO A 61 15.99 3.45 -3.72
CA PRO A 61 16.61 4.51 -2.93
C PRO A 61 15.80 5.82 -2.92
N SER A 62 15.01 6.12 -3.96
CA SER A 62 14.20 7.34 -3.99
C SER A 62 13.09 7.35 -2.94
N MET A 63 12.58 6.18 -2.57
CA MET A 63 11.56 6.01 -1.54
C MET A 63 12.01 6.55 -0.18
N TRP A 64 13.31 6.47 0.11
CA TRP A 64 13.90 6.84 1.39
C TRP A 64 14.27 8.32 1.52
N ARG A 65 14.21 9.10 0.44
CA ARG A 65 14.61 10.53 0.48
C ARG A 65 13.72 11.38 1.37
N GLU A 66 12.46 11.00 1.51
CA GLU A 66 11.45 11.76 2.26
C GLU A 66 11.20 11.20 3.67
N ILE A 67 11.92 10.15 4.06
CA ILE A 67 11.73 9.48 5.35
C ILE A 67 12.64 10.10 6.40
N HIS A 68 12.04 10.71 7.41
CA HIS A 68 12.78 11.23 8.56
C HIS A 68 13.33 10.10 9.44
N ILE A 69 14.65 9.98 9.53
CA ILE A 69 15.35 9.00 10.38
C ILE A 69 15.66 9.68 11.72
N GLY A 70 14.83 9.44 12.73
CA GLY A 70 15.05 9.93 14.09
C GLY A 70 15.78 8.92 14.99
N GLY A 71 16.74 9.37 15.80
CA GLY A 71 17.18 8.73 17.05
C GLY A 71 18.10 7.50 16.99
N CYS A 72 17.99 6.62 15.98
CA CYS A 72 18.83 5.40 15.90
C CYS A 72 19.37 5.15 14.48
N TRP A 73 20.22 6.07 14.03
CA TRP A 73 20.74 6.07 12.65
C TRP A 73 21.51 4.80 12.30
N LYS A 74 22.30 4.23 13.23
CA LYS A 74 23.18 3.09 12.94
C LYS A 74 22.40 1.83 12.55
N GLU A 75 21.38 1.45 13.32
CA GLU A 75 20.58 0.25 13.04
C GLU A 75 19.73 0.39 11.78
N VAL A 76 19.16 1.59 11.60
CA VAL A 76 18.34 1.91 10.43
C VAL A 76 19.19 1.89 9.16
N LEU A 77 20.37 2.53 9.16
CA LEU A 77 21.30 2.52 8.04
C LEU A 77 21.84 1.13 7.72
N ASP A 78 22.21 0.33 8.72
CA ASP A 78 22.73 -1.02 8.48
C ASP A 78 21.66 -1.93 7.84
N ARG A 79 20.42 -1.88 8.36
CA ARG A 79 19.30 -2.63 7.77
C ARG A 79 18.83 -2.09 6.44
N TRP A 80 19.05 -0.79 6.16
CA TRP A 80 18.79 -0.17 4.86
C TRP A 80 19.83 -0.62 3.83
N ARG A 81 21.12 -0.54 4.16
CA ARG A 81 22.24 -1.04 3.35
C ARG A 81 22.08 -2.50 2.94
N LYS A 82 21.81 -3.37 3.92
CA LYS A 82 21.46 -4.79 3.67
C LYS A 82 20.25 -4.96 2.75
N CYS A 83 19.28 -4.06 2.80
CA CYS A 83 18.09 -4.14 1.96
C CYS A 83 18.36 -3.76 0.49
N LEU A 84 19.36 -2.91 0.26
CA LEU A 84 19.80 -2.46 -1.06
C LEU A 84 21.01 -3.22 -1.59
N ASN A 85 21.57 -4.13 -0.80
CA ASN A 85 22.81 -4.84 -1.11
C ASN A 85 23.99 -3.88 -1.38
N ILE A 86 24.06 -2.79 -0.59
CA ILE A 86 25.13 -1.79 -0.54
C ILE A 86 25.92 -2.00 0.74
#